data_AF-A0A259LQR8-F1
#
_entry.id   AF-A0A259LQR8-F1
#
_cell.length_a   1.000
_cell.length_b   1.000
_cell.length_c   1.000
_cell.angle_alpha   90.00
_cell.angle_beta   90.00
_cell.angle_gamma   90.00
#
_symmetry.space_group_name_H-M   'P 1'
#
loop_
_entity.id
_entity.type
_entity.pdbx_description
1 polymer ?
#
loop_
_entity_poly.entity_id
_entity_poly.type
_entity_poly.pdbx_seq_one_letter_code
_entity_poly.pdbx_strand_id
1 'polypeptide(L)' 'MLRAALTLGIGPEAFWRLSVREWRWLCQGGEAPSRGDLAMMMKDYPDTGEGSERV' A
#
# COMPACT_ATOMS: atom_id res chain seq x y z
N MET A 1 -6.03 -3.91 -2.33
CA MET A 1 -4.79 -3.46 -2.99
C MET A 1 -3.96 -4.65 -3.45
N LEU A 2 -3.04 -5.19 -2.65
CA LEU A 2 -2.18 -6.31 -3.07
C LEU A 2 -2.97 -7.56 -3.47
N ARG A 3 -4.00 -7.93 -2.69
CA ARG A 3 -4.91 -9.05 -3.05
C ARG A 3 -5.62 -8.86 -4.39
N ALA A 4 -6.04 -7.62 -4.71
CA ALA A 4 -6.67 -7.31 -5.98
C ALA A 4 -5.68 -7.32 -7.15
N ALA A 5 -4.45 -6.86 -6.91
CA ALA A 5 -3.36 -6.97 -7.88
C ALA A 5 -3.01 -8.43 -8.17
N LEU A 6 -2.98 -9.29 -7.15
CA LEU A 6 -2.76 -10.73 -7.30
C LEU A 6 -3.87 -11.40 -8.11
N THR A 7 -5.15 -11.03 -7.91
CA THR A 7 -6.26 -11.54 -8.73
C THR A 7 -6.18 -11.12 -10.20
N LEU A 8 -5.43 -10.05 -10.50
CA LEU A 8 -5.13 -9.58 -11.85
C LEU A 8 -3.81 -10.15 -12.42
N GLY A 9 -3.17 -11.08 -11.71
CA GLY A 9 -1.89 -11.68 -12.12
C GLY A 9 -0.66 -10.81 -11.86
N ILE A 10 -0.82 -9.69 -11.15
CA ILE A 10 0.29 -8.80 -10.79
C ILE A 10 0.97 -9.37 -9.54
N GLY A 11 2.14 -9.98 -9.72
CA GLY A 11 2.96 -10.48 -8.61
C GLY A 11 3.49 -9.35 -7.72
N PRO A 12 3.94 -9.66 -6.49
CA PRO A 12 4.34 -8.65 -5.49
C PRO A 12 5.43 -7.70 -6.00
N GLU A 13 6.41 -8.21 -6.73
CA GLU A 13 7.51 -7.39 -7.23
C GLU A 13 7.09 -6.48 -8.39
N ALA A 14 6.17 -6.95 -9.25
CA ALA A 14 5.58 -6.12 -10.30
C ALA A 14 4.68 -5.03 -9.72
N PHE A 15 3.95 -5.35 -8.64
CA PHE A 15 3.09 -4.42 -7.92
C PHE A 15 3.87 -3.21 -7.38
N TRP A 16 5.05 -3.44 -6.78
CA TRP A 16 5.91 -2.36 -6.29
C TRP A 16 6.54 -1.51 -7.40
N ARG A 17 6.58 -2.00 -8.64
CA ARG A 17 7.09 -1.25 -9.80
C ARG A 17 6.02 -0.45 -10.55
N LEU A 18 4.75 -0.58 -10.17
CA LEU A 18 3.67 0.16 -10.81
C LEU A 18 3.81 1.67 -10.60
N SER A 19 3.45 2.44 -11.62
CA SER A 19 3.37 3.91 -11.55
C SER A 19 2.18 4.36 -10.70
N VAL A 20 2.25 5.59 -10.15
CA VAL A 20 1.17 6.20 -9.36
C VAL A 20 -0.18 6.19 -10.10
N ARG A 21 -0.16 6.34 -11.43
CA ARG A 21 -1.37 6.29 -12.27
C ARG A 21 -2.01 4.89 -12.24
N GLU A 22 -1.21 3.85 -12.39
CA GLU A 22 -1.66 2.45 -12.36
C GLU A 22 -2.15 2.05 -10.96
N TRP A 23 -1.46 2.53 -9.93
CA TRP A 23 -1.94 2.40 -8.55
C TRP A 23 -3.32 3.03 -8.36
N ARG A 24 -3.53 4.26 -8.82
CA ARG A 24 -4.86 4.91 -8.73
C ARG A 24 -5.93 4.14 -9.50
N TRP A 25 -5.60 3.56 -10.65
CA TRP A 25 -6.51 2.70 -11.39
C TRP A 25 -6.88 1.43 -10.60
N LEU A 26 -5.89 0.79 -9.95
CA LEU A 26 -6.14 -0.36 -9.06
C LEU A 26 -6.97 0.03 -7.83
N CYS A 27 -6.89 1.28 -7.37
CA CYS A 27 -7.61 1.81 -6.21
C CYS A 27 -9.04 2.26 -6.47
N GLN A 28 -9.52 2.23 -7.72
CA GLN A 28 -10.84 2.79 -8.06
C GLN A 28 -11.94 2.24 -7.14
N GLY A 29 -12.48 3.10 -6.27
CA GLY A 29 -13.63 2.82 -5.41
C GLY A 29 -13.46 3.06 -3.91
N GLY A 30 -12.26 3.37 -3.41
CA GLY A 30 -12.05 3.72 -1.99
C GLY A 30 -12.09 5.23 -1.76
N GLU A 31 -12.82 5.68 -0.74
CA GLU A 31 -12.66 7.05 -0.23
C GLU A 31 -11.24 7.22 0.29
N ALA A 32 -10.56 8.28 -0.15
CA ALA A 32 -9.23 8.58 0.34
C ALA A 32 -9.32 8.94 1.84
N PRO A 33 -8.52 8.32 2.72
CA PRO A 33 -8.52 8.66 4.13
C PRO A 33 -8.19 10.15 4.30
N SER A 34 -8.85 10.80 5.25
CA SER A 34 -8.53 12.18 5.57
C SER A 34 -7.12 12.27 6.17
N ARG A 35 -6.58 13.48 6.24
CA ARG A 35 -5.28 13.70 6.88
C ARG A 35 -5.29 13.28 8.37
N GLY A 36 -6.42 13.42 9.04
CA GLY A 36 -6.60 12.97 10.43
C GLY A 36 -6.55 11.46 10.56
N ASP A 37 -7.23 10.75 9.64
CA ASP A 37 -7.22 9.28 9.61
C ASP A 37 -5.80 8.75 9.35
N LEU A 38 -5.07 9.37 8.42
CA LEU A 38 -3.67 9.02 8.16
C LEU A 38 -2.78 9.22 9.40
N ALA A 39 -2.97 10.33 10.14
CA ALA A 39 -2.21 10.58 11.36
C ALA A 39 -2.52 9.57 12.47
N MET A 40 -3.78 9.14 12.59
CA MET A 40 -4.17 8.07 13.52
C MET A 40 -3.56 6.73 13.13
N MET A 41 -3.58 6.36 11.84
CA MET A 41 -2.95 5.12 11.37
C MET A 41 -1.44 5.08 11.64
N MET A 42 -0.73 6.20 11.43
CA MET A 42 0.71 6.30 11.74
C MET A 42 1.00 6.17 13.24
N LYS A 43 0.07 6.62 14.09
CA LYS A 43 0.18 6.46 15.54
C LYS A 43 -0.09 5.00 15.97
N ASP A 44 -1.08 4.36 15.36
CA ASP A 44 -1.50 3.00 15.70
C ASP A 44 -0.52 1.95 15.16
N TYR A 45 0.14 2.25 14.05
CA TYR A 45 1.14 1.40 13.39
C TYR A 45 2.39 2.23 13.08
N PRO A 46 3.20 2.55 14.09
CA PRO A 46 4.43 3.28 13.85
C PRO A 46 5.38 2.42 13.02
N ASP A 47 5.93 2.99 11.95
CA ASP A 47 7.03 2.40 11.20
C ASP A 47 8.29 2.45 12.09
N THR A 48 8.40 1.52 13.04
CA THR A 48 9.66 1.24 13.73
C THR A 48 10.58 0.64 12.68
N GLY A 49 11.58 1.39 12.22
CA GLY A 49 12.56 0.96 11.21
C GLY A 49 13.44 -0.24 11.62
N GLU A 50 13.00 -1.10 12.54
CA GLU A 50 13.69 -2.28 13.03
C GLU A 50 12.97 -3.54 12.54
N GLY A 51 13.23 -3.92 11.30
CA GLY A 51 12.70 -5.15 10.70
C GLY A 51 13.39 -5.59 9.41
N SER A 52 14.53 -4.98 9.07
CA SER A 52 15.40 -5.41 7.97
C SER A 52 16.81 -5.76 8.48
N GLU A 53 16.91 -6.35 9.67
CA GLU A 53 18.05 -7.23 9.96
C GLU A 53 17.62 -8.63 9.51
N ARG A 54 17.87 -8.91 8.23
CA ARG A 54 17.67 -10.23 7.62
C ARG A 54 18.79 -11.16 8.09
N VAL A 55 18.36 -12.32 8.59
CA VAL A 55 18.93 -13.67 8.36
C VAL A 55 20.33 -13.94 8.90
#